data_AF-A0A519EGB1-F1
#
_entry.id   AF-A0A519EGB1-F1
#
_cell.length_a   1.000
_cell.length_b   1.000
_cell.length_c   1.000
_cell.angle_alpha   90.00
_cell.angle_beta   90.00
_cell.angle_gamma   90.00
#
_symmetry.space_group_name_H-M   'P 1'
#
loop_
_entity.id
_entity.type
_entity.pdbx_description
1 polymer ?
#
loop_
_entity_poly.entity_id
_entity_poly.type
_entity_poly.pdbx_seq_one_letter_code
_entity_poly.pdbx_strand_id
1 'polypeptide(L)'
;MGRALLWATALTDCRDCLDLAQRLQGVPASEALRSTEAQSAARHLIRLAIVYFGQLYTVGYEDGAAVASNKQMAVELDALEREAFPHHVDLAKFQALRDLLMELRHGTIAHADGKAFSVQHESNSARALTPLLDPALHDEFRDSCARLIVALLRHAATIADAP
;
A
#
# COMPACT_ATOMS: atom_id res chain seq x y z
N MET A 1 2.03 6.09 -20.51
CA MET A 1 2.65 4.76 -20.28
C MET A 1 3.50 4.68 -18.99
N GLY A 2 4.36 5.66 -18.66
CA GLY A 2 5.27 5.56 -17.49
C GLY A 2 4.62 5.43 -16.10
N ARG A 3 3.51 6.15 -15.81
CA ARG A 3 2.91 6.19 -14.45
C ARG A 3 2.11 4.94 -14.07
N ALA A 4 1.29 4.40 -14.96
CA ALA A 4 0.55 3.15 -14.70
C ALA A 4 1.50 1.98 -14.41
N LEU A 5 2.65 1.94 -15.09
CA LEU A 5 3.70 0.96 -14.83
C LEU A 5 4.32 1.15 -13.43
N LEU A 6 4.61 2.39 -13.03
CA LEU A 6 5.11 2.69 -11.67
C LEU A 6 4.11 2.24 -10.58
N TRP A 7 2.82 2.51 -10.76
CA TRP A 7 1.78 2.05 -9.82
C TRP A 7 1.66 0.52 -9.79
N ALA A 8 1.73 -0.14 -10.95
CA ALA A 8 1.69 -1.60 -11.01
C ALA A 8 2.92 -2.23 -10.31
N THR A 9 4.11 -1.65 -10.48
CA THR A 9 5.32 -2.08 -9.78
C THR A 9 5.16 -1.87 -8.27
N ALA A 10 4.71 -0.71 -7.82
CA ALA A 10 4.52 -0.43 -6.40
C ALA A 10 3.51 -1.40 -5.74
N LEU A 11 2.40 -1.72 -6.41
CA LEU A 11 1.46 -2.72 -5.92
C LEU A 11 2.02 -4.14 -5.94
N THR A 12 2.91 -4.45 -6.88
CA THR A 12 3.62 -5.75 -6.93
C THR A 12 4.57 -5.87 -5.74
N ASP A 13 5.41 -4.85 -5.51
CA ASP A 13 6.33 -4.79 -4.37
C ASP A 13 5.56 -4.84 -3.03
N CYS A 14 4.38 -4.21 -2.98
CA CYS A 14 3.47 -4.30 -1.85
C CYS A 14 3.07 -5.75 -1.56
N ARG A 15 2.60 -6.49 -2.59
CA ARG A 15 2.21 -7.90 -2.44
C ARG A 15 3.38 -8.79 -2.03
N ASP A 16 4.55 -8.61 -2.64
CA ASP A 16 5.73 -9.40 -2.32
C ASP A 16 6.17 -9.20 -0.86
N CYS A 17 6.07 -7.97 -0.35
CA CYS A 17 6.30 -7.66 1.06
C CYS A 17 5.29 -8.37 1.98
N LEU A 18 4.01 -8.35 1.63
CA LEU A 18 2.94 -9.02 2.37
C LEU A 18 3.14 -10.55 2.40
N ASP A 19 3.39 -11.17 1.25
CA ASP A 19 3.64 -12.60 1.12
C ASP A 19 4.88 -13.05 1.90
N LEU A 20 5.95 -12.25 1.89
CA LEU A 20 7.14 -12.52 2.70
C LEU A 20 6.86 -12.33 4.20
N ALA A 21 6.09 -11.30 4.59
CA ALA A 21 5.71 -11.09 5.98
C ALA A 21 4.88 -12.25 6.53
N GLN A 22 3.92 -12.77 5.76
CA GLN A 22 3.08 -13.90 6.16
C GLN A 22 3.90 -15.17 6.38
N ARG A 23 4.86 -15.45 5.47
CA ARG A 23 5.77 -16.59 5.61
C ARG A 23 6.62 -16.49 6.88
N LEU A 24 7.12 -15.30 7.19
CA LEU A 24 7.92 -15.05 8.40
C LEU A 24 7.11 -15.17 9.70
N GLN A 25 5.81 -14.84 9.67
CA GLN A 25 4.92 -15.05 10.82
C GLN A 25 4.66 -16.53 11.11
N GLY A 26 4.80 -17.42 10.11
CA GLY A 26 4.65 -18.87 10.26
C GLY A 26 5.87 -19.59 10.86
N VAL A 27 6.97 -18.89 11.17
CA VAL A 27 8.17 -19.50 11.76
C VAL A 27 7.86 -20.00 13.18
N PRO A 28 8.08 -21.29 13.50
CA PRO A 28 7.70 -21.86 14.78
C PRO A 28 8.48 -21.30 15.96
N ALA A 29 7.78 -21.09 17.08
CA ALA A 29 8.35 -20.52 18.31
C ALA A 29 9.46 -21.37 18.94
N SER A 30 9.60 -22.65 18.55
CA SER A 30 10.71 -23.52 18.95
C SER A 30 12.08 -22.98 18.51
N GLU A 31 12.12 -22.07 17.53
CA GLU A 31 13.33 -21.37 17.12
C GLU A 31 13.37 -19.94 17.73
N ALA A 32 13.27 -19.82 19.05
CA ALA A 32 12.97 -18.56 19.77
C ALA A 32 13.75 -17.31 19.30
N LEU A 33 15.06 -17.42 19.04
CA LEU A 33 15.86 -16.28 18.56
C LEU A 33 15.46 -15.88 17.12
N ARG A 34 15.35 -16.86 16.22
CA ARG A 34 14.93 -16.68 14.83
C ARG A 34 13.46 -16.27 14.73
N SER A 35 12.60 -16.74 15.63
CA SER A 35 11.19 -16.34 15.72
C SER A 35 11.06 -14.86 16.07
N THR A 36 11.94 -14.33 16.93
CA THR A 36 11.93 -12.90 17.29
C THR A 36 12.38 -12.03 16.12
N GLU A 37 13.46 -12.42 15.44
CA GLU A 37 13.97 -11.75 14.24
C GLU A 37 12.94 -11.81 13.09
N ALA A 38 12.32 -12.97 12.86
CA ALA A 38 11.30 -13.16 11.84
C ALA A 38 10.07 -12.28 12.07
N GLN A 39 9.59 -12.17 13.32
CA GLN A 39 8.48 -11.27 13.68
C GLN A 39 8.84 -9.79 13.52
N SER A 40 10.09 -9.42 13.76
CA SER A 40 10.57 -8.06 13.51
C SER A 40 10.60 -7.77 12.01
N ALA A 41 11.21 -8.66 11.22
CA ALA A 41 11.26 -8.55 9.77
C ALA A 41 9.87 -8.50 9.12
N ALA A 42 8.92 -9.33 9.56
CA ALA A 42 7.53 -9.30 9.10
C ALA A 42 6.88 -7.93 9.32
N ARG A 43 7.08 -7.32 10.50
CA ARG A 43 6.57 -5.98 10.79
C ARG A 43 7.18 -4.90 9.89
N HIS A 44 8.49 -5.00 9.60
CA HIS A 44 9.15 -4.08 8.68
C HIS A 44 8.63 -4.22 7.24
N LEU A 45 8.39 -5.44 6.77
CA LEU A 45 7.82 -5.70 5.46
C LEU A 45 6.39 -5.15 5.32
N ILE A 46 5.56 -5.29 6.36
CA ILE A 46 4.22 -4.67 6.37
C ILE A 46 4.33 -3.14 6.28
N ARG A 47 5.29 -2.51 6.97
CA ARG A 47 5.54 -1.06 6.83
C ARG A 47 5.90 -0.68 5.39
N LEU A 48 6.80 -1.44 4.76
CA LEU A 48 7.18 -1.22 3.36
C LEU A 48 5.97 -1.38 2.43
N ALA A 49 5.15 -2.41 2.64
CA ALA A 49 3.92 -2.62 1.87
C ALA A 49 2.97 -1.42 1.95
N ILE A 50 2.77 -0.84 3.14
CA ILE A 50 1.97 0.37 3.33
C ILE A 50 2.60 1.58 2.60
N VAL A 51 3.93 1.72 2.63
CA VAL A 51 4.63 2.81 1.92
C VAL A 51 4.42 2.70 0.41
N TYR A 52 4.62 1.50 -0.15
CA TYR A 52 4.42 1.26 -1.58
C TYR A 52 2.97 1.47 -2.00
N PHE A 53 2.00 0.96 -1.23
CA PHE A 53 0.58 1.21 -1.47
C PHE A 53 0.26 2.71 -1.44
N GLY A 54 0.82 3.43 -0.47
CA GLY A 54 0.63 4.88 -0.36
C GLY A 54 1.13 5.67 -1.56
N GLN A 55 2.07 5.15 -2.36
CA GLN A 55 2.56 5.84 -3.57
C GLN A 55 1.45 6.10 -4.61
N LEU A 56 0.37 5.32 -4.59
CA LEU A 56 -0.78 5.53 -5.46
C LEU A 56 -1.56 6.78 -5.04
N TYR A 57 -1.63 7.06 -3.74
CA TYR A 57 -2.51 8.08 -3.16
C TYR A 57 -1.75 9.32 -2.67
N THR A 58 -0.43 9.26 -2.55
CA THR A 58 0.38 10.45 -2.28
C THR A 58 0.55 11.29 -3.53
N VAL A 59 0.03 12.50 -3.43
CA VAL A 59 0.29 13.59 -4.34
C VAL A 59 1.55 14.30 -3.84
N GLY A 60 2.58 14.44 -4.67
CA GLY A 60 3.77 15.22 -4.30
C GLY A 60 3.37 16.64 -3.88
N TYR A 61 3.92 17.14 -2.78
CA TYR A 61 3.61 18.48 -2.28
C TYR A 61 4.14 19.59 -3.21
N GLU A 62 3.21 20.48 -3.56
CA GLU A 62 3.31 21.92 -3.79
C GLU A 62 4.42 22.48 -4.71
N ASP A 63 4.09 22.54 -6.01
CA ASP A 63 4.38 23.72 -6.83
C ASP A 63 3.11 24.07 -7.62
N GLY A 64 2.70 25.35 -7.63
CA GLY A 64 1.35 25.82 -8.03
C GLY A 64 0.89 25.47 -9.46
N ALA A 65 1.76 24.92 -10.30
CA ALA A 65 1.43 24.38 -11.62
C ALA A 65 0.91 22.92 -11.59
N ALA A 66 1.06 22.20 -10.47
CA ALA A 66 0.70 20.78 -10.32
C ALA A 66 -0.79 20.52 -10.02
N VAL A 67 -1.58 21.55 -9.68
CA VAL A 67 -2.99 21.40 -9.28
C VAL A 67 -3.88 20.83 -10.40
N ALA A 68 -3.53 21.07 -11.67
CA ALA A 68 -4.24 20.46 -12.80
C ALA A 68 -3.92 18.96 -12.97
N SER A 69 -2.65 18.56 -12.79
CA SER A 69 -2.24 17.15 -12.86
C SER A 69 -2.81 16.31 -11.72
N ASN A 70 -3.03 16.92 -10.55
CA ASN A 70 -3.52 16.22 -9.35
C ASN A 70 -5.02 15.90 -9.43
N LYS A 71 -5.82 16.75 -10.07
CA LYS A 71 -7.24 16.47 -10.32
C LYS A 71 -7.43 15.32 -11.29
N GLN A 72 -6.62 15.27 -12.34
CA GLN A 72 -6.64 14.17 -13.30
C GLN A 72 -6.24 12.84 -12.63
N MET A 73 -5.26 12.89 -11.72
CA MET A 73 -4.82 11.74 -10.94
C MET A 73 -5.92 11.21 -9.99
N ALA A 74 -6.64 12.09 -9.30
CA ALA A 74 -7.76 11.69 -8.45
C ALA A 74 -8.89 11.04 -9.26
N VAL A 75 -9.20 11.60 -10.43
CA VAL A 75 -10.21 11.04 -11.34
C VAL A 75 -9.78 9.68 -11.90
N GLU A 76 -8.50 9.50 -12.23
CA GLU A 76 -7.93 8.23 -12.68
C GLU A 76 -7.98 7.16 -11.58
N LEU A 77 -7.66 7.51 -10.32
CA LEU A 77 -7.75 6.59 -9.19
C LEU A 77 -9.20 6.21 -8.86
N ASP A 78 -10.13 7.16 -8.86
CA ASP A 78 -11.55 6.88 -8.65
C ASP A 78 -12.12 5.92 -9.71
N ALA A 79 -11.72 6.08 -10.97
CA ALA A 79 -12.10 5.18 -12.04
C ALA A 79 -11.49 3.78 -11.84
N LEU A 80 -10.22 3.73 -11.46
CA LEU A 80 -9.49 2.51 -11.18
C LEU A 80 -10.08 1.73 -10.00
N GLU A 81 -10.44 2.41 -8.91
CA GLU A 81 -11.10 1.81 -7.75
C GLU A 81 -12.44 1.20 -8.15
N ARG A 82 -13.27 1.91 -8.92
CA ARG A 82 -14.56 1.37 -9.39
C ARG A 82 -14.39 0.18 -10.32
N GLU A 83 -13.34 0.17 -11.15
CA GLU A 83 -13.04 -0.97 -12.02
C GLU A 83 -12.57 -2.18 -11.21
N ALA A 84 -11.66 -1.97 -10.25
CA ALA A 84 -11.16 -3.02 -9.37
C ALA A 84 -12.25 -3.58 -8.43
N PHE A 85 -13.16 -2.71 -7.99
CA PHE A 85 -14.23 -2.99 -7.02
C PHE A 85 -15.61 -2.59 -7.57
N PRO A 86 -16.17 -3.36 -8.52
CA PRO A 86 -17.42 -3.00 -9.19
C PRO A 86 -18.65 -3.13 -8.28
N HIS A 87 -18.56 -3.94 -7.21
CA HIS A 87 -19.61 -4.08 -6.22
C HIS A 87 -19.45 -3.02 -5.12
N HIS A 88 -20.51 -2.25 -4.86
CA HIS A 88 -20.50 -1.15 -3.89
C HIS A 88 -20.04 -1.55 -2.48
N VAL A 89 -20.37 -2.77 -2.03
CA VAL A 89 -19.94 -3.29 -0.73
C VAL A 89 -18.43 -3.50 -0.69
N ASP A 90 -17.85 -4.07 -1.74
CA ASP A 90 -16.42 -4.32 -1.83
C ASP A 90 -15.64 -3.01 -1.96
N LEU A 91 -16.19 -2.05 -2.71
CA LEU A 91 -15.59 -0.72 -2.83
C LEU A 91 -15.58 0.00 -1.47
N ALA A 92 -16.67 -0.06 -0.71
CA ALA A 92 -16.73 0.54 0.62
C ALA A 92 -15.73 -0.10 1.60
N LYS A 93 -15.58 -1.44 1.55
CA LYS A 93 -14.57 -2.16 2.34
C LYS A 93 -13.16 -1.74 1.95
N PHE A 94 -12.88 -1.71 0.65
CA PHE A 94 -11.60 -1.26 0.13
C PHE A 94 -11.28 0.18 0.56
N GLN A 95 -12.25 1.09 0.48
CA GLN A 95 -12.06 2.48 0.89
C GLN A 95 -11.76 2.60 2.39
N ALA A 96 -12.48 1.85 3.23
CA ALA A 96 -12.17 1.79 4.67
C ALA A 96 -10.76 1.23 4.93
N LEU A 97 -10.34 0.19 4.21
CA LEU A 97 -8.99 -0.36 4.28
C LEU A 97 -7.94 0.67 3.83
N ARG A 98 -8.16 1.32 2.69
CA ARG A 98 -7.28 2.37 2.16
C ARG A 98 -7.10 3.49 3.19
N ASP A 99 -8.19 3.97 3.76
CA ASP A 99 -8.17 5.07 4.73
C ASP A 99 -7.37 4.67 5.98
N LEU A 100 -7.56 3.44 6.48
CA LEU A 100 -6.75 2.86 7.56
C LEU A 100 -5.26 2.79 7.18
N LEU A 101 -4.92 2.28 5.99
CA LEU A 101 -3.53 2.18 5.54
C LEU A 101 -2.87 3.56 5.40
N MET A 102 -3.61 4.56 4.93
CA MET A 102 -3.12 5.93 4.82
C MET A 102 -2.96 6.60 6.18
N GLU A 103 -3.86 6.33 7.14
CA GLU A 103 -3.69 6.77 8.53
C GLU A 103 -2.43 6.15 9.14
N LEU A 104 -2.22 4.83 8.98
CA LEU A 104 -1.02 4.14 9.44
C LEU A 104 0.24 4.70 8.79
N ARG A 105 0.19 4.99 7.48
CA ARG A 105 1.31 5.62 6.77
C ARG A 105 1.66 6.97 7.39
N HIS A 106 0.68 7.86 7.55
CA HIS A 106 0.90 9.22 8.04
C HIS A 106 1.28 9.27 9.52
N GLY A 107 0.62 8.48 10.37
CA GLY A 107 0.84 8.49 11.82
C GLY A 107 2.03 7.66 12.28
N THR A 108 2.47 6.66 11.51
CA THR A 108 3.46 5.67 11.99
C THR A 108 4.73 5.59 11.14
N ILE A 109 4.66 5.95 9.86
CA ILE A 109 5.73 5.65 8.89
C ILE A 109 6.28 6.92 8.22
N ALA A 110 5.48 7.98 8.08
CA ALA A 110 5.84 9.18 7.35
C ALA A 110 6.49 10.26 8.25
N HIS A 111 7.80 10.11 8.49
CA HIS A 111 8.71 11.25 8.78
C HIS A 111 9.92 11.26 7.83
N ALA A 112 9.78 10.66 6.66
CA ALA A 112 10.77 10.75 5.58
C ALA A 112 10.37 11.84 4.58
N ASP A 113 9.98 13.02 5.05
CA ASP A 113 10.08 14.22 4.22
C ASP A 113 11.57 14.47 4.02
N GLY A 114 12.02 14.65 2.78
CA GLY A 114 13.44 14.77 2.40
C GLY A 114 14.24 15.91 3.06
N LYS A 115 13.71 16.57 4.09
CA LYS A 115 14.41 17.47 5.00
C LYS A 115 14.61 16.79 6.35
N ALA A 116 15.84 16.32 6.56
CA ALA A 116 16.40 15.82 7.81
C ALA A 116 15.74 14.56 8.40
N PHE A 117 16.49 13.46 8.35
CA PHE A 117 16.35 12.26 9.18
C PHE A 117 16.26 12.63 10.66
N SER A 118 15.07 12.97 11.12
CA SER A 118 14.69 12.86 12.53
C SER A 118 13.59 11.80 12.58
N VAL A 119 14.04 10.54 12.50
CA VAL A 119 13.18 9.40 12.79
C VAL A 119 12.86 9.47 14.27
N GLN A 120 11.80 10.20 14.63
CA GLN A 120 11.14 9.95 15.90
C GLN A 120 10.52 8.56 15.77
N HIS A 121 11.27 7.57 16.23
CA HIS A 121 10.72 6.25 16.49
C HIS A 121 9.68 6.42 17.59
N GLU A 122 8.45 6.77 17.24
CA GLU A 122 7.36 6.57 18.17
C GLU A 122 7.34 5.08 18.51
N SER A 123 7.62 4.79 19.77
CA SER A 123 7.61 3.45 20.37
C SER A 123 6.23 2.78 20.26
N ASN A 124 5.20 3.50 19.82
CA ASN A 124 3.86 3.01 19.50
C ASN A 124 3.72 2.38 18.10
N SER A 125 4.71 2.52 17.24
CA SER A 125 4.67 2.04 15.84
C SER A 125 4.55 0.52 15.68
N ALA A 126 4.82 -0.26 16.73
CA ALA A 126 4.60 -1.71 16.75
C ALA A 126 3.15 -2.10 17.10
N ARG A 127 2.45 -1.28 17.91
CA ARG A 127 1.02 -1.46 18.25
C ARG A 127 0.10 -0.96 17.14
N ALA A 128 0.50 0.10 16.44
CA ALA A 128 -0.28 0.63 15.32
C ALA A 128 -0.47 -0.39 14.19
N LEU A 129 0.49 -1.31 13.99
CA LEU A 129 0.41 -2.37 12.97
C LEU A 129 -0.28 -3.64 13.45
N THR A 130 -0.72 -3.71 14.71
CA THR A 130 -1.42 -4.89 15.24
C THR A 130 -2.62 -5.32 14.40
N PRO A 131 -3.43 -4.42 13.80
CA PRO A 131 -4.50 -4.84 12.90
C PRO A 131 -4.01 -5.61 11.67
N LEU A 132 -2.85 -5.25 11.11
CA LEU A 132 -2.29 -5.89 9.91
C LEU A 132 -1.49 -7.16 10.22
N LEU A 133 -1.36 -7.52 11.49
CA LEU A 133 -0.93 -8.85 11.92
C LEU A 133 -2.11 -9.84 11.96
N ASP A 134 -3.35 -9.35 11.83
CA ASP A 134 -4.52 -10.20 11.60
C ASP A 134 -4.45 -10.81 10.19
N PRO A 135 -4.45 -12.15 10.04
CA PRO A 135 -4.44 -12.81 8.74
C PRO A 135 -5.57 -12.36 7.81
N ALA A 136 -6.76 -12.05 8.34
CA ALA A 136 -7.90 -11.64 7.53
C ALA A 136 -7.67 -10.27 6.88
N LEU A 137 -7.18 -9.29 7.66
CA LEU A 137 -6.88 -7.95 7.14
C LEU A 137 -5.66 -7.97 6.20
N HIS A 138 -4.69 -8.85 6.50
CA HIS A 138 -3.54 -9.09 5.63
C HIS A 138 -3.97 -9.64 4.26
N ASP A 139 -4.80 -10.69 4.25
CA ASP A 139 -5.33 -11.27 3.02
C ASP A 139 -6.17 -10.25 2.25
N GLU A 140 -7.01 -9.46 2.93
CA GLU A 140 -7.80 -8.38 2.32
C GLU A 140 -6.93 -7.31 1.66
N PHE A 141 -5.81 -6.94 2.29
CA PHE A 141 -4.84 -6.01 1.72
C PHE A 141 -4.12 -6.58 0.49
N ARG A 142 -3.63 -7.81 0.58
CA ARG A 142 -2.99 -8.49 -0.55
C ARG A 142 -3.94 -8.62 -1.74
N ASP A 143 -5.19 -9.02 -1.50
CA ASP A 143 -6.19 -9.20 -2.53
C ASP A 143 -6.60 -7.86 -3.16
N SER A 144 -6.68 -6.80 -2.36
CA SER A 144 -6.92 -5.44 -2.87
C SER A 144 -5.82 -4.99 -3.82
N CYS A 145 -4.56 -5.24 -3.50
CA CYS A 145 -3.44 -4.96 -4.39
C CYS A 145 -3.52 -5.77 -5.70
N ALA A 146 -3.89 -7.05 -5.63
CA ALA A 146 -4.04 -7.89 -6.81
C ALA A 146 -5.12 -7.36 -7.77
N ARG A 147 -6.27 -6.95 -7.22
CA ARG A 147 -7.38 -6.38 -8.01
C ARG A 147 -6.99 -5.07 -8.68
N LEU A 148 -6.31 -4.18 -7.95
CA LEU A 148 -5.83 -2.91 -8.50
C LEU A 148 -4.78 -3.12 -9.61
N ILE A 149 -3.88 -4.09 -9.49
CA ILE A 149 -2.92 -4.43 -10.56
C ILE A 149 -3.67 -4.85 -11.84
N VAL A 150 -4.68 -5.72 -11.72
CA VAL A 150 -5.47 -6.17 -12.88
C VAL A 150 -6.18 -4.98 -13.54
N ALA A 151 -6.80 -4.10 -12.76
CA ALA A 151 -7.46 -2.91 -13.27
C ALA A 151 -6.45 -1.96 -13.95
N LEU A 152 -5.26 -1.75 -13.37
CA LEU A 152 -4.22 -0.90 -13.95
C LEU A 152 -3.74 -1.42 -15.30
N LEU A 153 -3.53 -2.74 -15.41
CA LEU A 153 -3.07 -3.36 -16.66
C LEU A 153 -4.14 -3.27 -17.76
N ARG A 154 -5.42 -3.44 -17.41
CA ARG A 154 -6.53 -3.25 -18.35
C ARG A 154 -6.64 -1.80 -18.81
N HIS A 155 -6.60 -0.86 -17.87
CA HIS A 155 -6.62 0.57 -18.17
C HIS A 155 -5.45 0.97 -19.08
N ALA A 156 -4.24 0.46 -18.81
CA ALA A 156 -3.06 0.70 -19.64
C ALA A 156 -3.20 0.13 -21.06
N ALA A 157 -3.81 -1.05 -21.22
CA ALA A 157 -4.08 -1.66 -22.52
C ALA A 157 -5.09 -0.82 -23.34
N THR A 158 -6.17 -0.34 -22.70
CA THR A 158 -7.17 0.50 -23.38
C THR A 158 -6.60 1.83 -23.89
N ILE A 159 -5.59 2.39 -23.21
CA ILE A 159 -4.90 3.61 -23.67
C ILE A 159 -3.96 3.31 -24.84
N ALA A 160 -3.33 2.14 -24.86
CA ALA A 160 -2.42 1.74 -25.94
C ALA A 160 -3.14 1.45 -27.27
N ASP A 161 -4.40 1.03 -27.20
CA ASP A 161 -5.24 0.70 -28.36
C ASP A 161 -6.09 1.89 -28.87
N ALA A 162 -5.98 3.07 -28.26
CA ALA A 162 -6.67 4.27 -28.73
C ALA A 162 -5.99 4.84 -30.02
N PRO A 163 -6.75 5.12 -31.09
CA PRO A 163 -6.23 5.54 -32.40
C PRO A 163 -5.60 6.94 -32.39
#